data_AF-A0A1I8D5K8-F1
#
_entry.id   AF-A0A1I8D5K8-F1
#
_cell.length_a   1.000
_cell.length_b   1.000
_cell.length_c   1.000
_cell.angle_alpha   90.00
_cell.angle_beta   90.00
_cell.angle_gamma   90.00
#
_symmetry.space_group_name_H-M   'P 1'
#
loop_
_entity.id
_entity.type
_entity.pdbx_description
1 polymer ?
#
loop_
_entity_poly.entity_id
_entity_poly.type
_entity_poly.pdbx_seq_one_letter_code
_entity_poly.pdbx_strand_id
1 'polypeptide(L)'
;MYDNIVVLLLISCGLFAYIILTLLRSYLKRHENPPKRDLSRNVCVTYLAVMGSGGHTAELICALRSIKSKYYKMRYYVIAETDKLSENKVIELEKELFGYGKYQIYKTPRSREVGQSFISSIWTTLKAFAFAFKIIFETCPQIIFTNGPGTSFPIAFTGFFFDFICYNDCRIFYMESFARVKSLSLTGKILYYSRITDVFIVQWKELVSNYPKTEYMPFYFASSKQLQEDGQNLEREIKSNIYKSKFNGMRSNIDNDHKTF
;
A
#
# COMPACT_ATOMS: atom_id res chain seq x y z
N MET A 1 -23.80 -0.25 -45.89
CA MET A 1 -23.96 -0.88 -44.55
C MET A 1 -22.64 -0.92 -43.79
N TYR A 2 -21.53 -1.31 -44.44
CA TYR A 2 -20.18 -1.30 -43.83
C TYR A 2 -19.72 0.08 -43.33
N ASP A 3 -20.00 1.16 -44.07
CA ASP A 3 -19.58 2.52 -43.66
C ASP A 3 -20.20 2.95 -42.33
N ASN A 4 -21.48 2.63 -42.11
CA ASN A 4 -22.17 2.94 -40.86
C ASN A 4 -21.60 2.15 -39.67
N ILE A 5 -21.22 0.89 -39.89
CA ILE A 5 -20.60 0.05 -38.85
C ILE A 5 -19.23 0.60 -38.46
N VAL A 6 -18.41 0.98 -39.45
CA VAL A 6 -17.08 1.56 -39.21
C VAL A 6 -17.21 2.88 -38.46
N VAL A 7 -18.14 3.76 -38.86
CA VAL A 7 -18.39 5.02 -38.17
C VAL A 7 -18.85 4.81 -36.73
N LEU A 8 -19.78 3.88 -36.48
CA LEU A 8 -20.24 3.56 -35.11
C LEU A 8 -19.10 3.02 -34.23
N LEU A 9 -18.23 2.17 -34.78
CA LEU A 9 -17.09 1.62 -34.05
C LEU A 9 -16.08 2.72 -33.68
N LEU A 10 -15.79 3.64 -34.61
CA LEU A 10 -14.91 4.78 -34.34
C LEU A 10 -15.49 5.71 -33.25
N ILE A 11 -16.79 5.99 -33.31
CA ILE A 11 -17.48 6.80 -32.28
C ILE A 11 -17.40 6.09 -30.92
N SER A 12 -17.68 4.78 -30.87
CA SER A 12 -17.61 4.00 -29.63
C SER A 12 -16.19 3.97 -29.04
N CYS A 13 -15.15 3.80 -29.87
CA CYS A 13 -13.76 3.87 -29.43
C CYS A 13 -13.40 5.26 -28.91
N GLY A 14 -13.85 6.33 -29.57
CA GLY A 14 -13.64 7.71 -29.15
C GLY A 14 -14.30 8.00 -27.79
N LEU A 15 -15.55 7.58 -27.61
CA LEU A 15 -16.27 7.73 -26.34
C LEU A 15 -15.58 6.94 -25.21
N PHE A 16 -15.18 5.70 -25.49
CA PHE A 16 -14.47 4.87 -24.51
C PHE A 16 -13.15 5.50 -24.09
N ALA A 17 -12.34 5.99 -25.04
CA ALA A 17 -11.09 6.69 -24.74
C ALA A 17 -11.34 7.95 -23.91
N TYR A 18 -12.37 8.73 -24.24
CA TYR A 18 -12.73 9.93 -23.48
C TYR A 18 -13.11 9.60 -22.01
N ILE A 19 -13.90 8.54 -21.79
CA ILE A 19 -14.27 8.08 -20.45
C ILE A 19 -13.02 7.65 -19.67
N ILE A 20 -12.17 6.82 -20.27
CA ILE A 20 -10.94 6.33 -19.61
C ILE A 20 -10.01 7.48 -19.25
N LEU A 21 -9.81 8.45 -20.16
CA LEU A 21 -8.98 9.63 -19.88
C LEU A 21 -9.56 10.49 -18.75
N THR A 22 -10.88 10.60 -18.68
CA THR A 22 -11.57 11.34 -17.61
C THR A 22 -11.40 10.64 -16.26
N LEU A 23 -11.59 9.32 -16.21
CA LEU A 23 -11.36 8.52 -15.01
C LEU A 23 -9.89 8.60 -14.57
N LEU A 24 -8.95 8.47 -15.51
CA LEU A 24 -7.52 8.58 -15.22
C LEU A 24 -7.14 9.94 -14.67
N ARG A 25 -7.61 11.05 -15.27
CA ARG A 25 -7.38 12.40 -14.75
C ARG A 25 -7.96 12.59 -13.36
N SER A 26 -9.17 12.07 -13.13
CA SER A 26 -9.84 12.12 -11.83
C SER A 26 -9.05 11.36 -10.77
N TYR A 27 -8.60 10.15 -11.08
CA TYR A 27 -7.75 9.32 -10.23
C TYR A 27 -6.42 10.04 -9.93
N LEU A 28 -5.67 10.47 -10.93
CA LEU A 28 -4.40 11.16 -10.72
C LEU A 28 -4.56 12.41 -9.85
N LYS A 29 -5.59 13.23 -10.09
CA LYS A 29 -5.87 14.43 -9.28
C LYS A 29 -6.20 14.11 -7.82
N ARG A 30 -6.96 13.04 -7.55
CA ARG A 30 -7.22 12.60 -6.17
C ARG A 30 -5.92 12.14 -5.51
N HIS A 31 -5.04 11.45 -6.24
CA HIS A 31 -3.84 10.81 -5.69
C HIS A 31 -2.56 11.66 -5.72
N GLU A 32 -2.58 12.84 -6.36
CA GLU A 32 -1.42 13.73 -6.51
C GLU A 32 -0.96 14.35 -5.16
N ASN A 33 -1.88 14.59 -4.24
CA ASN A 33 -1.57 15.17 -2.94
C ASN A 33 -2.01 14.24 -1.81
N PRO A 34 -1.23 14.13 -0.72
CA PRO A 34 -1.76 13.54 0.51
C PRO A 34 -3.04 14.33 0.87
N PRO A 35 -4.14 13.65 1.22
CA PRO A 35 -5.40 14.33 1.46
C PRO A 35 -5.17 15.42 2.50
N LYS A 36 -5.43 16.69 2.14
CA LYS A 36 -5.45 17.85 3.06
C LYS A 36 -6.66 17.75 4.00
N ARG A 37 -6.91 16.57 4.57
CA ARG A 37 -7.92 16.38 5.60
C ARG A 37 -7.35 16.98 6.87
N ASP A 38 -7.98 18.05 7.31
CA ASP A 38 -7.72 18.64 8.60
C ASP A 38 -7.95 17.58 9.70
N LEU A 39 -6.85 17.03 10.22
CA LEU A 39 -6.81 16.07 11.32
C LEU A 39 -7.35 16.66 12.64
N SER A 40 -7.68 17.96 12.68
CA SER A 40 -8.35 18.61 13.80
C SER A 40 -9.83 18.22 13.92
N ARG A 41 -10.47 17.83 12.81
CA ARG A 41 -11.83 17.28 12.84
C ARG A 41 -11.78 15.84 13.35
N ASN A 42 -12.83 15.40 14.03
CA ASN A 42 -13.05 14.00 14.42
C ASN A 42 -13.25 13.09 13.19
N VAL A 43 -12.24 13.02 12.32
CA VAL A 43 -12.24 12.20 11.11
C VAL A 43 -12.14 10.74 11.54
N CYS A 44 -13.20 10.02 11.24
CA CYS A 44 -13.33 8.60 11.53
C CYS A 44 -13.12 7.86 10.21
N VAL A 45 -11.99 7.19 10.09
CA VAL A 45 -11.58 6.47 8.89
C VAL A 45 -11.88 4.99 9.05
N THR A 46 -12.30 4.35 7.97
CA THR A 46 -12.43 2.90 7.86
C THR A 46 -11.20 2.33 7.19
N TYR A 47 -10.57 1.31 7.78
CA TYR A 47 -9.50 0.58 7.12
C TYR A 47 -9.81 -0.90 6.96
N LEU A 48 -9.16 -1.51 5.98
CA LEU A 48 -9.07 -2.95 5.79
C LEU A 48 -7.59 -3.37 5.84
N ALA A 49 -7.27 -4.36 6.67
CA ALA A 49 -5.93 -4.93 6.78
C ALA A 49 -5.90 -6.36 6.22
N VAL A 50 -5.01 -6.64 5.27
CA VAL A 50 -4.80 -7.99 4.74
C VAL A 50 -3.75 -8.69 5.58
N MET A 51 -4.20 -9.61 6.43
CA MET A 51 -3.32 -10.35 7.33
C MET A 51 -2.69 -11.51 6.55
N GLY A 52 -1.40 -11.36 6.23
CA GLY A 52 -0.60 -12.49 5.78
C GLY A 52 -0.44 -13.53 6.88
N SER A 53 0.05 -14.73 6.53
CA SER A 53 0.25 -15.81 7.51
C SER A 53 1.62 -15.76 8.19
N GLY A 54 1.65 -16.12 9.48
CA GLY A 54 2.88 -16.31 10.24
C GLY A 54 3.64 -14.99 10.49
N GLY A 55 4.84 -14.87 9.91
CA GLY A 55 5.70 -13.70 10.04
C GLY A 55 5.02 -12.42 9.54
N HIS A 56 4.36 -12.49 8.38
CA HIS A 56 3.65 -11.33 7.80
C HIS A 56 2.56 -10.78 8.74
N THR A 57 1.84 -11.64 9.45
CA THR A 57 0.87 -11.16 10.45
C THR A 57 1.56 -10.30 11.50
N ALA A 58 2.70 -10.76 12.01
CA ALA A 58 3.43 -10.06 13.08
C ALA A 58 3.97 -8.72 12.58
N GLU A 59 4.53 -8.68 11.37
CA GLU A 59 5.00 -7.45 10.73
C GLU A 59 3.87 -6.41 10.64
N LEU A 60 2.72 -6.80 10.08
CA LEU A 60 1.60 -5.88 9.88
C LEU A 60 0.97 -5.44 11.21
N ILE A 61 0.85 -6.35 12.18
CA ILE A 61 0.38 -6.00 13.53
C ILE A 61 1.28 -4.95 14.17
N CYS A 62 2.60 -5.06 14.04
CA CYS A 62 3.49 -4.07 14.59
C CYS A 62 3.30 -2.68 13.95
N ALA A 63 3.07 -2.65 12.63
CA ALA A 63 2.73 -1.40 11.95
C ALA A 63 1.39 -0.84 12.46
N LEU A 64 0.36 -1.69 12.60
CA LEU A 64 -0.95 -1.29 13.09
C LEU A 64 -0.92 -0.77 14.54
N ARG A 65 -0.05 -1.30 15.42
CA ARG A 65 0.16 -0.75 16.77
C ARG A 65 0.64 0.70 16.79
N SER A 66 1.29 1.15 15.72
CA SER A 66 1.82 2.51 15.63
C SER A 66 0.77 3.53 15.17
N ILE A 67 -0.42 3.09 14.76
CA ILE A 67 -1.49 3.99 14.30
C ILE A 67 -2.26 4.57 15.49
N LYS A 68 -2.72 5.81 15.37
CA LYS A 68 -3.51 6.48 16.42
C LYS A 68 -4.95 5.95 16.38
N SER A 69 -5.29 5.04 17.30
CA SER A 69 -6.57 4.32 17.36
C SER A 69 -7.81 5.22 17.27
N LYS A 70 -7.77 6.44 17.85
CA LYS A 70 -8.89 7.40 17.84
C LYS A 70 -9.41 7.78 16.45
N TYR A 71 -8.60 7.68 15.39
CA TYR A 71 -9.00 8.05 14.03
C TYR A 71 -9.69 6.92 13.27
N TYR A 72 -9.68 5.69 13.79
CA TYR A 72 -10.22 4.54 13.09
C TYR A 72 -11.47 4.07 13.83
N LYS A 73 -12.63 4.06 13.17
CA LYS A 73 -13.93 3.66 13.78
C LYS A 73 -14.52 2.39 13.25
N MET A 74 -14.12 1.91 12.07
CA MET A 74 -14.46 0.58 11.58
C MET A 74 -13.19 -0.07 11.02
N ARG A 75 -12.92 -1.31 11.42
CA ARG A 75 -11.74 -2.05 11.02
C ARG A 75 -12.14 -3.37 10.41
N TYR A 76 -11.65 -3.65 9.22
CA TYR A 76 -11.85 -4.90 8.54
C TYR A 76 -10.53 -5.65 8.46
N TYR A 77 -10.59 -6.98 8.60
CA TYR A 77 -9.43 -7.84 8.49
C TYR A 77 -9.71 -8.93 7.48
N VAL A 78 -8.83 -9.11 6.50
CA VAL A 78 -8.90 -10.21 5.54
C VAL A 78 -7.85 -11.22 5.91
N ILE A 79 -8.27 -12.46 6.15
CA ILE A 79 -7.41 -13.55 6.61
C ILE A 79 -7.64 -14.77 5.71
N ALA A 80 -6.59 -15.55 5.45
CA ALA A 80 -6.73 -16.82 4.76
C ALA A 80 -7.63 -17.79 5.56
N GLU A 81 -8.48 -18.56 4.88
CA GLU A 81 -9.38 -19.56 5.51
C GLU A 81 -8.66 -20.54 6.44
N THR A 82 -7.45 -20.96 6.06
CA THR A 82 -6.64 -21.94 6.80
C THR A 82 -5.85 -21.35 7.96
N ASP A 83 -5.86 -20.03 8.14
CA ASP A 83 -4.98 -19.34 9.10
C ASP A 83 -5.72 -18.89 10.36
N LYS A 84 -5.88 -19.81 11.31
CA LYS A 84 -6.47 -19.57 12.63
C LYS A 84 -5.55 -18.77 13.56
N LEU A 85 -4.23 -18.87 13.38
CA LEU A 85 -3.27 -18.16 14.23
C LEU A 85 -3.34 -16.66 14.01
N SER A 86 -3.45 -16.24 12.74
CA SER A 86 -3.60 -14.82 12.41
C SER A 86 -4.90 -14.22 12.97
N GLU A 87 -5.98 -14.99 12.98
CA GLU A 87 -7.25 -14.57 13.55
C GLU A 87 -7.16 -14.30 15.05
N ASN A 88 -6.54 -15.20 15.83
CA ASN A 88 -6.33 -14.99 17.25
C ASN A 88 -5.51 -13.73 17.54
N LYS A 89 -4.44 -13.50 16.76
CA LYS A 89 -3.61 -12.30 16.90
C LYS A 89 -4.37 -10.99 16.60
N VAL A 90 -5.30 -11.02 15.65
CA VAL A 90 -6.18 -9.86 15.37
C VAL A 90 -7.11 -9.59 16.55
N ILE A 91 -7.69 -10.62 17.13
CA ILE A 91 -8.57 -10.48 18.32
C ILE A 91 -7.78 -9.89 19.50
N GLU A 92 -6.54 -10.34 19.73
CA GLU A 92 -5.65 -9.78 20.74
C GLU A 92 -5.32 -8.31 20.48
N LEU A 93 -5.01 -7.96 19.22
CA LEU A 93 -4.73 -6.57 18.82
C LEU A 93 -5.94 -5.64 19.06
N GLU A 94 -7.14 -6.09 18.69
CA GLU A 94 -8.37 -5.32 18.89
C GLU A 94 -8.69 -5.11 20.37
N LYS A 95 -8.40 -6.11 21.21
CA LYS A 95 -8.50 -5.99 22.67
C LYS A 95 -7.50 -4.97 23.22
N GLU A 96 -6.25 -5.03 22.76
CA GLU A 96 -5.14 -4.17 23.23
C GLU A 96 -5.34 -2.69 22.83
N LEU A 97 -5.64 -2.41 21.56
CA LEU A 97 -5.63 -1.05 21.02
C LEU A 97 -6.99 -0.35 21.06
N PHE A 98 -8.08 -1.11 21.00
CA PHE A 98 -9.42 -0.57 20.79
C PHE A 98 -10.43 -1.02 21.87
N GLY A 99 -10.04 -1.89 22.80
CA GLY A 99 -10.93 -2.39 23.85
C GLY A 99 -12.18 -3.09 23.30
N TYR A 100 -12.04 -3.87 22.22
CA TYR A 100 -13.14 -4.43 21.42
C TYR A 100 -13.97 -3.36 20.69
N GLY A 101 -13.29 -2.51 19.91
CA GLY A 101 -13.97 -1.61 18.98
C GLY A 101 -14.80 -2.36 17.91
N LYS A 102 -15.47 -1.63 17.02
CA LYS A 102 -16.23 -2.23 15.90
C LYS A 102 -15.29 -2.84 14.84
N TYR A 103 -15.16 -4.16 14.77
CA TYR A 103 -14.35 -4.80 13.73
C TYR A 103 -15.06 -6.01 13.13
N GLN A 104 -14.62 -6.41 11.94
CA GLN A 104 -15.10 -7.63 11.28
C GLN A 104 -13.98 -8.34 10.54
N ILE A 105 -13.99 -9.67 10.62
CA ILE A 105 -13.01 -10.54 9.96
C ILE A 105 -13.68 -11.22 8.78
N TYR A 106 -13.04 -11.14 7.62
CA TYR A 106 -13.40 -11.82 6.39
C TYR A 106 -12.39 -12.92 6.08
N LYS A 107 -12.90 -14.06 5.63
CA LYS A 107 -12.07 -15.18 5.17
C LYS A 107 -12.00 -15.18 3.65
N THR A 108 -10.82 -15.47 3.13
CA THR A 108 -10.56 -15.61 1.69
C THR A 108 -9.74 -16.85 1.42
N PRO A 109 -9.95 -17.54 0.28
CA PRO A 109 -9.00 -18.55 -0.18
C PRO A 109 -7.63 -17.91 -0.44
N ARG A 110 -6.56 -18.69 -0.31
CA ARG A 110 -5.23 -18.25 -0.72
C ARG A 110 -5.13 -18.22 -2.25
N SER A 111 -4.54 -17.15 -2.79
CA SER A 111 -4.32 -17.04 -4.24
C SER A 111 -3.33 -18.08 -4.77
N ARG A 112 -2.40 -18.52 -3.93
CA ARG A 112 -1.47 -19.62 -4.21
C ARG A 112 -1.10 -20.34 -2.92
N GLU A 113 -1.21 -21.67 -2.90
CA GLU A 113 -0.65 -22.47 -1.82
C GLU A 113 0.86 -22.66 -2.00
N VAL A 114 1.58 -22.88 -0.89
CA VAL A 114 3.02 -23.13 -0.93
C VAL A 114 3.28 -24.41 -1.73
N GLY A 115 4.02 -24.30 -2.84
CA GLY A 115 4.35 -25.43 -3.72
C GLY A 115 3.44 -25.59 -4.95
N GLN A 116 2.40 -24.77 -5.12
CA GLN A 116 1.48 -24.88 -6.26
C GLN A 116 2.12 -24.44 -7.59
N SER A 117 1.85 -25.13 -8.70
CA SER A 117 2.37 -24.74 -10.02
C SER A 117 1.82 -23.38 -10.49
N PHE A 118 2.60 -22.62 -11.28
CA PHE A 118 2.18 -21.31 -11.80
C PHE A 118 0.89 -21.36 -12.63
N ILE A 119 0.67 -22.44 -13.39
CA ILE A 119 -0.53 -22.59 -14.24
C ILE A 119 -1.78 -22.82 -13.39
N SER A 120 -1.72 -23.74 -12.41
CA SER A 120 -2.86 -23.96 -11.51
C SER A 120 -3.14 -22.76 -10.60
N SER A 121 -2.13 -21.92 -10.35
CA SER A 121 -2.29 -20.69 -9.58
C SER A 121 -3.17 -19.62 -10.26
N ILE A 122 -3.39 -19.72 -11.57
CA ILE A 122 -4.27 -18.79 -12.30
C ILE A 122 -5.72 -18.92 -11.79
N TRP A 123 -6.22 -20.16 -11.68
CA TRP A 123 -7.60 -20.41 -11.24
C TRP A 123 -7.84 -20.01 -9.79
N THR A 124 -6.89 -20.32 -8.89
CA THR A 124 -6.98 -19.91 -7.48
C THR A 124 -6.85 -18.40 -7.33
N THR A 125 -6.07 -17.75 -8.20
CA THR A 125 -5.99 -16.28 -8.25
C THR A 125 -7.30 -15.66 -8.71
N LEU A 126 -7.94 -16.16 -9.78
CA LEU A 126 -9.25 -15.69 -10.23
C LEU A 126 -10.32 -15.84 -9.14
N LYS A 127 -10.32 -16.98 -8.43
CA LYS A 127 -11.21 -17.17 -7.28
C LYS A 127 -10.94 -16.15 -6.18
N ALA A 128 -9.67 -15.89 -5.84
CA ALA A 128 -9.29 -14.87 -4.87
C ALA A 128 -9.73 -13.46 -5.31
N PHE A 129 -9.69 -13.15 -6.61
CA PHE A 129 -10.26 -11.91 -7.14
C PHE A 129 -11.76 -11.81 -6.91
N ALA A 130 -12.55 -12.84 -7.22
CA ALA A 130 -13.99 -12.82 -6.99
C ALA A 130 -14.36 -12.52 -5.51
N PHE A 131 -13.62 -13.14 -4.57
CA PHE A 131 -13.77 -12.84 -3.14
C PHE A 131 -13.33 -11.41 -2.80
N ALA A 132 -12.20 -10.94 -3.35
CA ALA A 132 -11.73 -9.58 -3.15
C ALA A 132 -12.76 -8.54 -3.62
N PHE A 133 -13.35 -8.73 -4.81
CA PHE A 133 -14.43 -7.89 -5.35
C PHE A 133 -15.60 -7.80 -4.39
N LYS A 134 -16.09 -8.94 -3.89
CA LYS A 134 -17.18 -8.97 -2.92
C LYS A 134 -16.82 -8.22 -1.63
N ILE A 135 -15.66 -8.50 -1.05
CA ILE A 135 -15.23 -7.91 0.22
C ILE A 135 -15.10 -6.39 0.09
N ILE A 136 -14.40 -5.89 -0.94
CA ILE A 136 -14.19 -4.44 -1.11
C ILE A 136 -15.51 -3.72 -1.42
N PHE A 137 -16.39 -4.32 -2.22
CA PHE A 137 -17.70 -3.77 -2.52
C PHE A 137 -18.56 -3.61 -1.26
N GLU A 138 -18.57 -4.61 -0.38
CA GLU A 138 -19.34 -4.59 0.87
C GLU A 138 -18.73 -3.66 1.93
N THR A 139 -17.40 -3.62 2.03
CA THR A 139 -16.71 -2.92 3.12
C THR A 139 -16.36 -1.46 2.82
N CYS A 140 -16.24 -1.10 1.52
CA CYS A 140 -15.86 0.25 1.05
C CYS A 140 -14.75 0.89 1.91
N PRO A 141 -13.58 0.25 2.06
CA PRO A 141 -12.54 0.75 2.95
C PRO A 141 -11.92 2.02 2.38
N GLN A 142 -11.59 2.98 3.24
CA GLN A 142 -10.90 4.20 2.82
C GLN A 142 -9.38 4.01 2.81
N ILE A 143 -8.89 3.02 3.55
CA ILE A 143 -7.48 2.65 3.59
C ILE A 143 -7.36 1.12 3.53
N ILE A 144 -6.45 0.63 2.69
CA ILE A 144 -6.03 -0.77 2.67
C ILE A 144 -4.60 -0.84 3.16
N PHE A 145 -4.37 -1.57 4.24
CA PHE A 145 -3.04 -1.94 4.70
C PHE A 145 -2.74 -3.38 4.28
N THR A 146 -1.58 -3.60 3.68
CA THR A 146 -1.20 -4.94 3.26
C THR A 146 0.31 -5.13 3.26
N ASN A 147 0.77 -6.32 3.63
CA ASN A 147 2.12 -6.79 3.39
C ASN A 147 2.06 -8.12 2.61
N GLY A 148 3.18 -8.61 2.06
CA GLY A 148 3.17 -9.44 0.85
C GLY A 148 3.02 -10.97 0.94
N PRO A 149 1.80 -11.54 1.01
CA PRO A 149 1.52 -12.79 0.29
C PRO A 149 0.64 -12.58 -0.96
N GLY A 150 0.40 -13.67 -1.71
CA GLY A 150 -0.36 -13.64 -2.97
C GLY A 150 -1.78 -13.06 -2.84
N THR A 151 -2.41 -13.21 -1.66
CA THR A 151 -3.74 -12.67 -1.35
C THR A 151 -3.80 -11.14 -1.33
N SER A 152 -2.66 -10.49 -1.09
CA SER A 152 -2.56 -9.03 -1.01
C SER A 152 -2.83 -8.35 -2.34
N PHE A 153 -2.41 -8.96 -3.45
CA PHE A 153 -2.55 -8.35 -4.77
C PHE A 153 -4.02 -8.27 -5.22
N PRO A 154 -4.85 -9.34 -5.15
CA PRO A 154 -6.26 -9.23 -5.50
C PRO A 154 -7.01 -8.15 -4.70
N ILE A 155 -6.77 -8.06 -3.39
CA ILE A 155 -7.39 -7.05 -2.54
C ILE A 155 -6.95 -5.64 -2.93
N ALA A 156 -5.64 -5.41 -3.09
CA ALA A 156 -5.12 -4.11 -3.49
C ALA A 156 -5.62 -3.68 -4.88
N PHE A 157 -5.57 -4.58 -5.87
CA PHE A 157 -6.08 -4.28 -7.21
C PHE A 157 -7.57 -3.96 -7.19
N THR A 158 -8.37 -4.69 -6.42
CA THR A 158 -9.80 -4.44 -6.31
C THR A 158 -10.08 -3.08 -5.67
N GLY A 159 -9.34 -2.73 -4.61
CA GLY A 159 -9.40 -1.39 -4.01
C GLY A 159 -9.10 -0.29 -5.02
N PHE A 160 -8.01 -0.46 -5.78
CA PHE A 160 -7.64 0.44 -6.88
C PHE A 160 -8.74 0.51 -7.95
N PHE A 161 -9.32 -0.62 -8.35
CA PHE A 161 -10.35 -0.66 -9.38
C PHE A 161 -11.58 0.15 -8.99
N PHE A 162 -12.10 -0.05 -7.77
CA PHE A 162 -13.25 0.69 -7.27
C PHE A 162 -12.94 2.18 -7.08
N ASP A 163 -11.71 2.53 -6.70
CA ASP A 163 -11.28 3.93 -6.67
C ASP A 163 -11.21 4.52 -8.08
N PHE A 164 -10.57 3.84 -9.02
CA PHE A 164 -10.40 4.29 -10.40
C PHE A 164 -11.74 4.62 -11.09
N ILE A 165 -12.76 3.78 -10.89
CA ILE A 165 -14.12 4.03 -11.41
C ILE A 165 -14.94 5.01 -10.56
N CYS A 166 -14.32 5.66 -9.57
CA CYS A 166 -14.91 6.64 -8.66
C CYS A 166 -16.05 6.10 -7.78
N TYR A 167 -16.04 4.80 -7.46
CA TYR A 167 -17.01 4.17 -6.56
C TYR A 167 -16.65 4.41 -5.08
N ASN A 168 -15.37 4.31 -4.72
CA ASN A 168 -14.90 4.50 -3.34
C ASN A 168 -13.44 5.02 -3.31
N ASP A 169 -13.20 6.18 -2.69
CA ASP A 169 -11.85 6.77 -2.51
C ASP A 169 -11.05 5.95 -1.49
N CYS A 170 -10.02 5.23 -1.96
CA CYS A 170 -9.32 4.21 -1.20
C CYS A 170 -7.81 4.34 -1.35
N ARG A 171 -7.12 4.51 -0.22
CA ARG A 171 -5.66 4.60 -0.20
C ARG A 171 -4.99 3.28 0.13
N ILE A 172 -4.02 2.89 -0.67
CA ILE A 172 -3.36 1.59 -0.57
C ILE A 172 -1.95 1.77 -0.03
N PHE A 173 -1.74 1.25 1.18
CA PHE A 173 -0.47 1.21 1.87
C PHE A 173 0.07 -0.21 1.80
N TYR A 174 1.16 -0.38 1.04
CA TYR A 174 1.86 -1.64 0.96
C TYR A 174 3.16 -1.58 1.74
N MET A 175 3.38 -2.55 2.63
CA MET A 175 4.63 -2.73 3.34
C MET A 175 5.31 -4.01 2.85
N GLU A 176 6.50 -3.88 2.26
CA GLU A 176 7.30 -5.05 1.92
C GLU A 176 7.77 -5.76 3.20
N SER A 177 7.95 -7.07 3.11
CA SER A 177 8.40 -7.88 4.24
C SER A 177 9.83 -7.60 4.64
N PHE A 178 10.10 -7.70 5.94
CA PHE A 178 11.43 -7.47 6.52
C PHE A 178 12.47 -8.47 6.00
N ALA A 179 12.04 -9.67 5.62
CA ALA A 179 12.91 -10.69 5.04
C ALA A 179 13.51 -10.26 3.69
N ARG A 180 12.97 -9.21 3.04
CA ARG A 180 13.41 -8.74 1.72
C ARG A 180 14.45 -7.63 1.88
N VAL A 181 15.71 -8.00 1.99
CA VAL A 181 16.82 -7.03 2.17
C VAL A 181 17.28 -6.40 0.85
N LYS A 182 17.50 -7.23 -0.17
CA LYS A 182 18.16 -6.81 -1.43
C LYS A 182 17.20 -6.55 -2.59
N SER A 183 16.06 -7.25 -2.62
CA SER A 183 15.08 -7.14 -3.71
C SER A 183 13.66 -7.34 -3.22
N LEU A 184 12.72 -6.63 -3.85
CA LEU A 184 11.28 -6.77 -3.61
C LEU A 184 10.79 -8.20 -3.91
N SER A 185 9.74 -8.62 -3.20
CA SER A 185 8.98 -9.84 -3.49
C SER A 185 8.32 -9.75 -4.87
N LEU A 186 7.81 -10.87 -5.41
CA LEU A 186 7.08 -10.83 -6.68
C LEU A 186 5.85 -9.90 -6.59
N THR A 187 5.07 -10.03 -5.52
CA THR A 187 3.95 -9.14 -5.22
C THR A 187 4.41 -7.69 -5.09
N GLY A 188 5.50 -7.43 -4.36
CA GLY A 188 6.09 -6.10 -4.22
C GLY A 188 6.50 -5.50 -5.57
N LYS A 189 7.13 -6.28 -6.45
CA LYS A 189 7.46 -5.83 -7.81
C LYS A 189 6.21 -5.48 -8.61
N ILE A 190 5.19 -6.34 -8.60
CA ILE A 190 3.94 -6.08 -9.31
C ILE A 190 3.32 -4.77 -8.83
N LEU A 191 3.17 -4.59 -7.51
CA LEU A 191 2.58 -3.40 -6.91
C LEU A 191 3.41 -2.13 -7.15
N TYR A 192 4.74 -2.25 -7.15
CA TYR A 192 5.65 -1.14 -7.40
C TYR A 192 5.58 -0.64 -8.86
N TYR A 193 5.58 -1.57 -9.82
CA TYR A 193 5.56 -1.22 -11.24
C TYR A 193 4.15 -0.85 -11.73
N SER A 194 3.10 -1.45 -11.18
CA SER A 194 1.71 -1.14 -11.56
C SER A 194 1.22 0.22 -11.06
N ARG A 195 1.91 0.85 -10.09
CA ARG A 195 1.55 2.15 -9.51
C ARG A 195 0.19 2.20 -8.81
N ILE A 196 -0.33 1.05 -8.39
CA ILE A 196 -1.60 1.00 -7.67
C ILE A 196 -1.46 1.33 -6.18
N THR A 197 -0.24 1.30 -5.65
CA THR A 197 0.03 1.63 -4.24
C THR A 197 0.30 3.12 -4.10
N ASP A 198 -0.38 3.76 -3.16
CA ASP A 198 -0.13 5.16 -2.80
C ASP A 198 1.17 5.30 -2.04
N VAL A 199 1.37 4.42 -1.06
CA VAL A 199 2.53 4.40 -0.18
C VAL A 199 3.13 3.01 -0.20
N PHE A 200 4.38 2.93 -0.64
CA PHE A 200 5.14 1.68 -0.71
C PHE A 200 6.28 1.74 0.29
N ILE A 201 6.17 1.01 1.40
CA ILE A 201 7.11 1.07 2.51
C ILE A 201 8.14 -0.06 2.41
N VAL A 202 9.41 0.29 2.59
CA VAL A 202 10.54 -0.64 2.71
C VAL A 202 11.40 -0.30 3.92
N GLN A 203 12.07 -1.31 4.49
CA GLN A 203 12.83 -1.16 5.73
C GLN A 203 14.35 -1.10 5.50
N TRP A 204 14.80 -1.34 4.27
CA TRP A 204 16.21 -1.44 3.91
C TRP A 204 16.61 -0.31 2.96
N LYS A 205 17.67 0.43 3.29
CA LYS A 205 18.17 1.54 2.47
C LYS A 205 18.55 1.09 1.06
N GLU A 206 19.06 -0.13 0.92
CA GLU A 206 19.38 -0.74 -0.37
C GLU A 206 18.13 -0.84 -1.28
N LEU A 207 16.96 -1.20 -0.72
CA LEU A 207 15.72 -1.20 -1.48
C LEU A 207 15.31 0.20 -1.91
N VAL A 208 15.50 1.21 -1.08
CA VAL A 208 15.19 2.60 -1.45
C VAL A 208 16.08 3.06 -2.60
N SER A 209 17.36 2.71 -2.55
CA SER A 209 18.31 3.00 -3.64
C SER A 209 17.92 2.32 -4.95
N ASN A 210 17.47 1.06 -4.89
CA ASN A 210 17.08 0.28 -6.06
C ASN A 210 15.66 0.63 -6.55
N TYR A 211 14.80 1.13 -5.67
CA TYR A 211 13.39 1.44 -5.90
C TYR A 211 13.05 2.83 -5.34
N PRO A 212 13.43 3.93 -6.02
CA PRO A 212 13.37 5.30 -5.47
C PRO A 212 11.96 5.82 -5.14
N LYS A 213 10.92 5.13 -5.58
CA LYS A 213 9.51 5.48 -5.31
C LYS A 213 8.96 4.77 -4.06
N THR A 214 9.85 4.18 -3.26
CA THR A 214 9.51 3.59 -1.97
C THR A 214 9.85 4.55 -0.84
N GLU A 215 9.10 4.45 0.25
CA GLU A 215 9.35 5.18 1.48
C GLU A 215 10.17 4.33 2.44
N TYR A 216 11.28 4.91 2.91
CA TYR A 216 12.13 4.28 3.91
C TYR A 216 11.49 4.40 5.29
N MET A 217 11.14 3.28 5.90
CA MET A 217 10.68 3.24 7.30
C MET A 217 11.45 2.15 8.05
N PRO A 218 12.57 2.50 8.72
CA PRO A 218 13.33 1.53 9.49
C PRO A 218 12.57 1.10 10.74
N PHE A 219 12.71 -0.17 11.10
CA PHE A 219 11.99 -0.77 12.24
C PHE A 219 12.65 -0.46 13.62
N TYR A 220 13.13 0.76 13.85
CA TYR A 220 13.62 1.19 15.17
C TYR A 220 12.52 1.73 16.11
N PHE A 221 11.25 1.63 15.73
CA PHE A 221 10.11 2.15 16.52
C PHE A 221 9.38 1.10 17.37
N ALA A 222 9.93 -0.10 17.54
CA ALA A 222 9.44 -1.08 18.51
C ALA A 222 10.11 -0.91 19.89
N SER A 223 9.50 -0.08 20.73
CA SER A 223 9.53 -0.05 22.20
C SER A 223 10.84 -0.37 22.97
N SER A 224 11.89 0.42 22.83
CA SER A 224 12.80 0.65 23.96
C SER A 224 13.31 2.09 23.95
N LYS A 225 13.34 2.75 25.12
CA LYS A 225 13.77 4.16 25.26
C LYS A 225 15.17 4.41 24.68
N GLN A 226 16.06 3.42 24.78
CA GLN A 226 17.41 3.47 24.22
C GLN A 226 17.41 3.66 22.69
N LEU A 227 16.47 3.02 21.98
CA LEU A 227 16.40 3.08 20.51
C LEU A 227 15.79 4.38 19.98
N GLN A 228 15.01 5.08 20.81
CA GLN A 228 14.50 6.41 20.47
C GLN A 228 15.62 7.46 20.47
N GLU A 229 16.59 7.36 21.39
CA GLU A 229 17.76 8.25 21.44
C GLU A 229 18.69 8.00 20.25
N ASP A 230 18.96 6.73 19.92
CA ASP A 230 19.78 6.36 18.75
C ASP A 230 19.11 6.75 17.43
N GLY A 231 17.79 6.58 17.32
CA GLY A 231 17.01 7.00 16.14
C GLY A 231 17.06 8.52 15.92
N GLN A 232 16.98 9.32 16.99
CA GLN A 232 17.11 10.78 16.92
C GLN A 232 18.53 11.24 16.58
N ASN A 233 19.55 10.54 17.09
CA ASN A 233 20.95 10.80 16.74
C ASN A 233 21.21 10.50 15.25
N LEU A 234 20.66 9.39 14.75
CA LEU A 234 20.78 9.02 13.33
C LEU A 234 20.01 9.98 12.40
N GLU A 235 18.82 10.46 12.81
CA GLU A 235 18.08 11.46 12.04
C GLU A 235 18.84 12.80 11.97
N ARG A 236 19.52 13.19 13.06
CA ARG A 236 20.41 14.36 13.08
C ARG A 236 21.62 14.19 12.15
N GLU A 237 22.21 13.00 12.13
CA GLU A 237 23.33 12.68 11.24
C GLU A 237 22.93 12.70 9.76
N ILE A 238 21.75 12.16 9.43
CA ILE A 238 21.20 12.20 8.07
C ILE A 238 20.89 13.63 7.63
N LYS A 239 20.26 14.45 8.49
CA LYS A 239 20.03 15.87 8.17
C LYS A 239 21.35 16.62 7.95
N SER A 240 22.37 16.37 8.78
CA SER A 240 23.71 16.92 8.60
C SER A 240 24.34 16.51 7.26
N ASN A 241 24.26 15.23 6.88
CA ASN A 241 24.86 14.73 5.65
C ASN A 241 24.11 15.18 4.39
N ILE A 242 22.78 15.30 4.45
CA ILE A 242 21.98 15.87 3.36
C ILE A 242 22.28 17.36 3.20
N TYR A 243 22.44 18.12 4.30
CA TYR A 243 22.86 19.52 4.25
C TYR A 243 24.27 19.67 3.64
N LYS A 244 25.23 18.83 4.05
CA LYS A 244 26.59 18.82 3.47
C LYS A 244 26.61 18.45 1.99
N SER A 245 25.79 17.48 1.58
CA SER A 245 25.64 17.09 0.17
C SER A 245 25.06 18.23 -0.69
N LYS A 246 24.01 18.91 -0.19
CA LYS A 246 23.44 20.10 -0.85
C LYS A 246 24.43 21.27 -0.94
N PHE A 247 25.22 21.52 0.12
CA PHE A 247 26.22 22.59 0.13
C PHE A 247 27.39 22.30 -0.81
N ASN A 248 27.86 21.04 -0.88
CA ASN A 248 28.92 20.65 -1.81
C ASN A 248 28.44 20.68 -3.27
N GLY A 249 27.18 20.32 -3.54
CA GLY A 249 26.57 20.46 -4.87
C GLY A 249 26.34 21.92 -5.30
N MET A 250 26.13 22.84 -4.34
CA MET A 250 26.10 24.28 -4.64
C MET A 250 27.49 24.85 -4.90
N ARG A 251 28.53 24.42 -4.17
CA ARG A 251 29.92 24.83 -4.42
C ARG A 251 30.43 24.38 -5.78
N SER A 252 30.11 23.16 -6.22
CA SER A 252 30.50 22.67 -7.55
C SER A 252 29.81 23.40 -8.71
N ASN A 253 28.65 24.01 -8.48
CA ASN A 253 27.98 24.83 -9.49
C ASN A 253 28.55 26.25 -9.54
N ILE A 254 28.96 26.82 -8.40
CA ILE A 254 29.60 28.15 -8.35
C ILE A 254 31.00 28.11 -8.99
N ASP A 255 31.75 27.01 -8.84
CA ASP A 255 33.08 26.86 -9.45
C ASP A 255 33.05 26.61 -10.98
N ASN A 256 31.90 26.19 -11.53
CA ASN A 256 31.72 25.99 -12.97
C ASN A 256 31.25 27.27 -13.71
N ASP A 257 30.55 28.17 -13.04
CA ASP A 257 30.11 29.45 -13.63
C ASP A 257 31.23 30.50 -13.73
N HIS A 258 32.41 30.25 -13.14
CA HIS A 258 33.58 31.13 -13.25
C HIS A 258 34.61 30.71 -14.32
N LYS A 259 34.31 29.72 -15.17
CA LYS A 259 35.20 29.26 -16.27
C LYS A 259 34.66 29.53 -17.67
N THR A 260 33.61 30.35 -17.82
CA THR A 260 33.15 30.83 -19.12
C THR A 260 33.17 32.36 -19.17
N PHE A 261 34.38 32.90 -19.33
CA PHE A 261 34.69 34.16 -20.02
C PHE A 261 36.07 34.02 -20.66
#